data_AF-A0A7C8YZ61-F1
#
_entry.id   AF-A0A7C8YZ61-F1
#
_cell.length_a   1.000
_cell.length_b   1.000
_cell.length_c   1.000
_cell.angle_alpha   90.00
_cell.angle_beta   90.00
_cell.angle_gamma   90.00
#
_symmetry.space_group_name_H-M   'P 1'
#
loop_
_entity.id
_entity.type
_entity.pdbx_description
1 polymer ?
#
loop_
_entity_poly.entity_id
_entity_poly.type
_entity_poly.pdbx_seq_one_letter_code
_entity_poly.pdbx_strand_id
1 'polypeptide(L)'
;VYSYGVVLLELLTGCRAIDKSKVGIEQSLVDWAKPYLGDRRKLFRIMDTKLEGHYPQKAAFTVASLALQCLNLEPSSRPKMSEVLEELEKLQDLKSSAKNSPARYKSSMPSPIKSPLRNPRSSLNGTPSAS
;
A
#
# COMPACT_ATOMS: atom_id res chain seq x y z
N VAL A 1 -1.47 -8.32 -26.62
CA VAL A 1 -0.64 -8.31 -25.39
C VAL A 1 0.02 -6.95 -25.16
N TYR A 2 0.87 -6.45 -26.07
CA TYR A 2 1.58 -5.17 -25.88
C TYR A 2 0.64 -4.01 -25.47
N SER A 3 -0.42 -3.79 -26.25
CA SER A 3 -1.40 -2.73 -25.95
C SER A 3 -2.07 -2.90 -24.59
N TYR A 4 -2.25 -4.13 -24.11
CA TYR A 4 -2.74 -4.38 -22.76
C TYR A 4 -1.71 -3.98 -21.70
N GLY A 5 -0.42 -4.22 -21.94
CA GLY A 5 0.66 -3.71 -21.10
C GLY A 5 0.65 -2.18 -21.01
N VAL A 6 0.34 -1.47 -22.10
CA VAL A 6 0.15 -0.01 -22.09
C VAL A 6 -1.02 0.37 -21.18
N VAL A 7 -2.17 -0.30 -21.32
CA VAL A 7 -3.34 -0.06 -20.46
C VAL A 7 -3.03 -0.31 -18.99
N LEU A 8 -2.25 -1.35 -18.66
CA LEU A 8 -1.81 -1.58 -17.28
C LEU A 8 -0.98 -0.40 -16.75
N LEU A 9 -0.12 0.20 -17.56
CA LEU A 9 0.61 1.41 -17.17
C LEU A 9 -0.32 2.62 -17.00
N GLU A 10 -1.29 2.82 -17.88
CA GLU A 10 -2.28 3.90 -17.73
C GLU A 10 -3.05 3.76 -16.41
N LEU A 11 -3.44 2.53 -16.04
CA LEU A 11 -4.13 2.25 -14.77
C LEU A 11 -3.24 2.47 -13.55
N LEU A 12 -1.95 2.12 -13.61
CA LEU A 12 -1.02 2.32 -12.49
C LEU A 12 -0.67 3.79 -12.26
N THR A 13 -0.53 4.55 -13.35
CA THR A 13 0.03 5.91 -13.33
C THR A 13 -1.02 7.01 -13.44
N GLY A 14 -2.25 6.69 -13.86
CA GLY A 14 -3.29 7.66 -14.16
C GLY A 14 -2.97 8.56 -15.37
N CYS A 15 -1.93 8.23 -16.13
CA CYS A 15 -1.44 8.99 -17.27
C CYS A 15 -1.95 8.38 -18.59
N ARG A 16 -2.10 9.20 -19.62
CA ARG A 16 -2.45 8.72 -20.96
C ARG A 16 -1.23 8.08 -21.63
N ALA A 17 -1.48 7.05 -22.44
CA ALA A 17 -0.46 6.37 -23.23
C ALA A 17 0.36 7.32 -24.12
N ILE A 18 -0.30 8.31 -24.70
CA ILE A 18 0.31 9.37 -25.51
C ILE A 18 -0.09 10.73 -24.92
N ASP A 19 0.91 11.51 -24.52
CA ASP A 19 0.69 12.87 -24.05
C ASP A 19 1.16 13.90 -25.09
N LYS A 20 0.18 14.47 -25.81
CA LYS A 20 0.44 15.42 -26.91
C LYS A 20 1.00 16.77 -26.43
N SER A 21 0.92 17.09 -25.14
CA SER A 21 1.56 18.28 -24.57
C SER A 21 3.07 18.10 -24.33
N LYS A 22 3.59 16.88 -24.41
CA LYS A 22 5.00 16.56 -24.16
C LYS A 22 5.73 16.26 -25.47
N VAL A 23 7.06 16.42 -25.44
CA VAL A 23 7.94 16.22 -26.60
C VAL A 23 8.99 15.16 -26.27
N GLY A 24 9.35 14.34 -27.26
CA GLY A 24 10.39 13.33 -27.13
C GLY A 24 9.96 12.13 -26.28
N ILE A 25 10.87 11.64 -25.43
CA ILE A 25 10.72 10.41 -24.63
C ILE A 25 9.48 10.48 -23.71
N GLU A 26 9.12 11.67 -23.24
CA GLU A 26 7.99 11.84 -22.34
C GLU A 26 6.62 11.84 -23.04
N GLN A 27 6.60 11.89 -24.38
CA GLN A 27 5.35 11.79 -25.14
C GLN A 27 4.74 10.39 -25.04
N SER A 28 5.59 9.36 -24.98
CA SER A 28 5.21 7.96 -24.85
C SER A 28 5.28 7.56 -23.38
N LEU A 29 4.13 7.15 -22.83
CA LEU A 29 4.05 6.67 -21.45
C LEU A 29 5.01 5.49 -21.21
N VAL A 30 5.14 4.61 -22.20
CA VAL A 30 6.00 3.43 -22.11
C VAL A 30 7.46 3.85 -21.93
N ASP A 31 7.95 4.76 -22.76
CA ASP A 31 9.36 5.17 -22.76
C ASP A 31 9.71 5.96 -21.50
N TRP A 32 8.78 6.79 -21.02
CA TRP A 32 8.91 7.50 -19.75
C TRP A 32 8.86 6.57 -18.52
N ALA A 33 7.96 5.58 -18.50
CA ALA A 33 7.72 4.74 -17.33
C ALA A 33 8.76 3.62 -17.16
N LYS A 34 9.34 3.11 -18.26
CA LYS A 34 10.27 1.97 -18.27
C LYS A 34 11.38 2.02 -17.19
N PRO A 35 12.09 3.14 -16.93
CA PRO A 35 13.13 3.21 -15.89
C PRO A 35 12.63 3.05 -14.45
N TYR A 36 11.31 3.12 -14.21
CA TYR A 36 10.69 3.02 -12.89
C TYR A 36 10.14 1.62 -12.58
N LEU A 37 9.81 0.82 -13.61
CA LEU A 37 9.08 -0.46 -13.44
C LEU A 37 9.90 -1.57 -12.78
N GLY A 38 11.23 -1.52 -12.88
CA GLY A 38 12.13 -2.55 -12.34
C GLY A 38 12.49 -2.41 -10.86
N ASP A 39 12.16 -1.26 -10.22
CA ASP A 39 12.51 -0.99 -8.83
C ASP A 39 11.26 -0.55 -8.05
N ARG A 40 10.97 -1.23 -6.95
CA ARG A 40 9.78 -0.96 -6.12
C ARG A 40 9.69 0.49 -5.65
N ARG A 41 10.80 1.07 -5.21
CA ARG A 41 10.83 2.45 -4.70
C ARG A 41 10.63 3.45 -5.82
N LYS A 42 11.22 3.20 -7.00
CA LYS A 42 11.02 4.04 -8.19
C LYS A 42 9.59 3.96 -8.69
N LEU A 43 9.01 2.76 -8.75
CA LEU A 43 7.62 2.56 -9.15
C LEU A 43 6.66 3.42 -8.33
N PHE A 44 6.79 3.43 -7.00
CA PHE A 44 5.89 4.19 -6.14
C PHE A 44 5.94 5.71 -6.36
N ARG A 45 6.97 6.24 -7.03
CA ARG A 45 7.07 7.66 -7.39
C ARG A 45 6.21 8.03 -8.61
N ILE A 46 5.81 7.04 -9.41
CA ILE A 46 5.05 7.26 -10.65
C ILE A 46 3.62 6.72 -10.57
N MET A 47 3.22 6.18 -9.42
CA MET A 47 1.85 5.72 -9.20
C MET A 47 0.87 6.90 -9.24
N ASP A 48 -0.37 6.64 -9.68
CA ASP A 48 -1.42 7.63 -9.76
C ASP A 48 -1.59 8.34 -8.42
N THR A 49 -1.38 9.65 -8.43
CA THR A 49 -1.46 10.49 -7.22
C THR A 49 -2.87 10.51 -6.63
N LYS A 50 -3.90 10.26 -7.45
CA LYS A 50 -5.30 10.16 -7.01
C LYS A 50 -5.58 8.93 -6.16
N LEU A 51 -4.68 7.93 -6.18
CA LEU A 51 -4.79 6.78 -5.28
C LEU A 51 -4.36 7.13 -3.85
N GLU A 52 -3.64 8.24 -3.64
CA GLU A 52 -3.19 8.71 -2.31
C GLU A 52 -2.48 7.63 -1.47
N GLY A 53 -1.80 6.68 -2.14
CA GLY A 53 -1.15 5.54 -1.49
C GLY A 53 -2.10 4.43 -1.03
N HIS A 54 -3.40 4.56 -1.25
CA HIS A 54 -4.43 3.55 -0.94
C HIS A 54 -4.47 2.42 -1.96
N TYR A 55 -3.36 1.70 -2.09
CA TYR A 55 -3.26 0.50 -2.89
C TYR A 55 -2.32 -0.53 -2.26
N PRO A 56 -2.56 -1.83 -2.48
CA PRO A 56 -1.64 -2.88 -2.04
C PRO A 56 -0.31 -2.78 -2.83
N GLN A 57 0.73 -2.24 -2.20
CA GLN A 57 2.05 -2.02 -2.80
C GLN A 57 2.65 -3.26 -3.48
N LYS A 58 2.45 -4.44 -2.88
CA LYS A 58 2.92 -5.70 -3.46
C LYS A 58 2.22 -6.02 -4.79
N ALA A 59 0.90 -5.87 -4.83
CA ALA A 59 0.13 -6.12 -6.05
C ALA A 59 0.45 -5.08 -7.13
N ALA A 60 0.60 -3.80 -6.77
CA ALA A 60 1.01 -2.76 -7.72
C ALA A 60 2.36 -3.09 -8.37
N PHE A 61 3.33 -3.58 -7.59
CA PHE A 61 4.61 -4.02 -8.13
C PHE A 61 4.49 -5.26 -9.04
N THR A 62 3.66 -6.24 -8.69
CA THR A 62 3.39 -7.39 -9.57
C THR A 62 2.77 -6.95 -10.90
N VAL A 63 1.76 -6.08 -10.87
CA VAL A 63 1.14 -5.53 -12.09
C VAL A 63 2.15 -4.75 -12.93
N ALA A 64 3.03 -3.96 -12.31
CA ALA A 64 4.09 -3.23 -13.02
C ALA A 64 5.10 -4.18 -13.70
N SER A 65 5.48 -5.26 -13.02
CA SER A 65 6.34 -6.30 -13.60
C SER A 65 5.65 -7.00 -14.78
N LEU A 66 4.36 -7.32 -14.65
CA LEU A 66 3.55 -7.93 -15.71
C LEU A 66 3.41 -6.99 -16.92
N ALA A 67 3.21 -5.70 -16.67
CA ALA A 67 3.19 -4.68 -17.71
C ALA A 67 4.54 -4.61 -18.44
N LEU A 68 5.66 -4.61 -17.71
CA LEU A 68 7.00 -4.61 -18.30
C LEU A 68 7.25 -5.81 -19.22
N GLN A 69 6.79 -7.00 -18.84
CA GLN A 69 6.86 -8.21 -19.69
C GLN A 69 5.98 -8.07 -20.94
N CYS A 70 4.74 -7.57 -20.79
CA CYS A 70 3.84 -7.32 -21.92
C CYS A 70 4.42 -6.31 -22.93
N LEU A 71 5.18 -5.33 -22.43
CA LEU A 71 5.80 -4.24 -23.19
C LEU A 71 7.18 -4.61 -23.79
N ASN A 72 7.55 -5.89 -23.78
CA ASN A 72 8.78 -6.31 -24.43
C ASN A 72 8.77 -5.94 -25.92
N LEU A 73 9.90 -5.42 -26.43
CA LEU A 73 10.05 -5.09 -27.85
C LEU A 73 9.94 -6.35 -28.70
N GLU A 74 10.50 -7.45 -28.21
CA GLU A 74 10.48 -8.75 -28.87
C GLU A 74 9.13 -9.45 -28.63
N PRO A 75 8.29 -9.67 -29.66
CA PRO A 75 6.95 -10.24 -29.47
C PRO A 75 6.97 -11.65 -28.89
N SER A 76 8.01 -12.44 -29.19
CA SER A 76 8.18 -13.81 -28.71
C SER A 76 8.49 -13.88 -27.20
N SER A 77 8.98 -12.79 -26.61
CA SER A 77 9.26 -12.69 -25.16
C SER A 77 8.07 -12.18 -24.35
N ARG A 78 6.94 -11.88 -24.99
CA ARG A 78 5.71 -11.42 -24.30
C ARG A 78 4.91 -12.61 -23.81
N PRO A 79 4.29 -12.54 -22.63
CA PRO A 79 3.42 -13.60 -22.14
C PRO A 79 2.17 -13.75 -23.00
N LYS A 80 1.55 -14.93 -22.97
CA LYS A 80 0.21 -15.13 -23.57
C LYS A 80 -0.83 -14.41 -22.73
N MET A 81 -1.95 -14.00 -23.35
CA MET A 81 -3.04 -13.36 -22.60
C MET A 81 -3.63 -14.27 -21.51
N SER A 82 -3.56 -15.59 -21.68
CA SER A 82 -3.94 -16.56 -20.66
C SER A 82 -3.05 -16.48 -19.41
N GLU A 83 -1.73 -16.31 -19.59
CA GLU A 83 -0.77 -16.16 -18.49
C GLU A 83 -0.95 -14.81 -17.78
N VAL A 84 -1.22 -13.76 -18.56
CA VAL A 84 -1.57 -12.43 -18.03
C VAL A 84 -2.83 -12.50 -17.16
N LEU A 85 -3.87 -13.19 -17.63
CA LEU A 85 -5.10 -13.39 -16.88
C LEU A 85 -4.85 -14.15 -15.58
N GLU A 86 -4.15 -15.28 -15.65
CA GLU A 86 -3.84 -16.13 -14.49
C GLU A 86 -3.09 -15.33 -13.40
N GLU A 87 -2.12 -14.49 -13.78
CA GLU A 87 -1.38 -13.66 -12.84
C GLU A 87 -2.26 -12.58 -12.19
N LEU A 88 -3.20 -12.00 -12.94
CA LEU A 88 -4.14 -11.01 -12.41
C LEU A 88 -5.20 -11.64 -11.48
N GLU A 89 -5.67 -12.85 -11.79
CA GLU A 89 -6.60 -13.61 -10.95
C GLU A 89 -5.98 -13.93 -9.58
N LYS A 90 -4.71 -14.36 -9.56
CA LYS A 90 -3.95 -14.56 -8.32
C LYS A 90 -3.92 -13.33 -7.44
N LEU A 91 -3.83 -12.13 -8.02
CA LEU A 91 -3.85 -10.87 -7.26
C LEU A 91 -5.24 -10.55 -6.68
N GLN A 92 -6.31 -10.94 -7.38
CA GLN A 92 -7.68 -10.76 -6.90
C GLN A 92 -7.98 -11.66 -5.70
N ASP A 93 -7.53 -12.91 -5.72
CA ASP A 93 -7.77 -13.87 -4.64
C ASP A 93 -7.06 -13.50 -3.33
N LEU A 94 -5.90 -12.86 -3.43
CA LEU A 94 -5.18 -12.30 -2.26
C LEU A 94 -5.99 -11.19 -1.57
N LYS A 95 -6.77 -10.40 -2.33
CA LYS A 95 -7.66 -9.37 -1.78
C LYS A 95 -8.88 -9.99 -1.10
N SER A 96 -9.38 -11.11 -1.62
CA SER A 96 -10.53 -11.86 -1.08
C SER A 96 -10.19 -12.50 0.27
N SER A 97 -9.00 -13.09 0.40
CA SER A 97 -8.55 -13.74 1.63
C SER A 97 -8.27 -12.75 2.78
N ALA A 98 -7.82 -11.52 2.46
CA ALA A 98 -7.59 -10.48 3.45
C ALA A 98 -8.88 -9.90 4.08
N LYS A 99 -10.04 -10.07 3.43
CA LYS A 99 -11.34 -9.59 3.93
C LYS A 99 -12.02 -10.56 4.91
N ASN A 100 -11.55 -11.81 5.02
CA ASN A 100 -12.10 -12.82 5.93
C ASN A 100 -11.37 -12.92 7.27
N SER A 101 -10.49 -11.97 7.59
CA SER A 101 -9.97 -11.84 8.94
C SER A 101 -10.94 -10.99 9.76
N PRO A 102 -11.64 -11.53 10.79
CA PRO A 102 -12.35 -10.66 11.70
C PRO A 102 -11.28 -9.79 12.34
N ALA A 103 -11.46 -8.48 12.25
CA ALA A 103 -10.63 -7.52 12.97
C ALA A 103 -10.66 -7.92 14.45
N ARG A 104 -9.62 -8.61 14.92
CA ARG A 104 -9.37 -8.78 16.34
C ARG A 104 -8.91 -7.41 16.82
N TYR A 105 -9.88 -6.54 17.06
CA TYR A 105 -9.70 -5.32 17.82
C TYR A 105 -9.16 -5.79 19.18
N LYS A 106 -7.84 -5.76 19.34
CA LYS A 106 -7.22 -5.94 20.65
C LYS A 106 -7.63 -4.71 21.43
N SER A 107 -8.72 -4.84 22.20
CA SER A 107 -9.08 -3.91 23.25
C SER A 107 -8.00 -3.98 24.34
N SER A 108 -6.88 -3.29 24.11
CA SER A 108 -6.00 -2.90 25.21
C SER A 108 -6.66 -1.72 25.92
N MET A 109 -7.62 -2.02 26.80
CA MET A 109 -8.06 -1.09 27.85
C MET A 109 -6.82 -0.69 28.66
N PRO A 110 -6.49 0.60 28.81
CA PRO A 110 -5.56 1.03 29.84
C PRO A 110 -6.22 0.86 31.21
N SER A 111 -5.53 0.18 32.13
CA SER A 111 -5.98 -0.01 33.51
C SER A 111 -6.30 1.32 34.20
N PRO A 112 -7.33 1.40 35.07
CA PRO A 112 -7.65 2.63 35.79
C PRO A 112 -6.53 3.01 36.76
N ILE A 113 -6.12 4.28 36.71
CA ILE A 113 -5.25 4.92 37.69
C ILE A 113 -5.90 4.79 39.07
N LYS A 114 -5.29 4.01 39.98
CA LYS A 114 -5.69 3.98 41.39
C LYS A 114 -5.20 5.27 42.05
N SER A 115 -6.12 6.18 42.35
CA SER A 115 -5.88 7.27 43.29
C SER A 115 -5.83 6.72 44.73
N PRO A 116 -4.91 7.18 45.60
CA PRO A 116 -4.92 6.78 47.00
C PRO A 116 -5.93 7.64 47.76
N LEU A 117 -7.03 7.04 48.20
CA LEU A 117 -7.97 7.67 49.12
C LEU A 117 -7.63 7.28 50.56
N ARG A 118 -7.18 8.32 51.28
CA ARG A 118 -7.55 8.67 52.66
C ARG A 118 -6.85 7.93 53.80
N ASN A 119 -6.30 8.72 54.72
CA ASN A 119 -6.66 8.53 56.13
C ASN A 119 -6.68 9.87 56.88
N PRO A 120 -7.80 10.26 57.51
CA PRO A 120 -7.84 11.36 58.45
C PRO A 120 -7.57 10.79 59.86
N ARG A 121 -6.53 11.25 60.54
CA ARG A 121 -6.38 11.00 61.99
C ARG A 121 -6.49 12.32 62.73
N SER A 122 -7.71 12.59 63.18
CA SER A 122 -8.04 13.58 64.19
C SER A 122 -7.38 13.22 65.52
N SER A 123 -6.81 14.24 66.14
CA SER A 123 -6.31 14.31 67.52
C SER A 123 -7.34 13.83 68.54
N LEU A 124 -6.86 13.18 69.62
CA LEU A 124 -7.40 13.29 70.99
C LEU A 124 -6.46 12.59 71.99
N ASN A 125 -5.75 13.44 72.74
CA ASN A 125 -5.36 13.40 74.17
C ASN A 125 -5.12 12.08 74.92
N GLY A 126 -4.04 12.08 75.73
CA GLY A 126 -4.04 11.42 77.04
C GLY A 126 -2.71 11.28 77.79
N THR A 127 -2.42 12.22 78.70
CA THR A 127 -1.82 12.02 80.05
C THR A 127 -0.27 11.90 80.21
N PRO A 128 0.34 11.92 81.42
CA PRO A 128 0.69 13.16 82.15
C PRO A 128 2.11 13.18 82.82
N SER A 129 2.48 14.36 83.32
CA SER A 129 3.26 14.67 84.55
C SER A 129 4.74 14.24 84.78
N ALA A 130 5.44 15.20 85.40
CA ALA A 130 6.55 15.10 86.36
C ALA A 130 7.96 14.69 85.87
N SER A 131 8.88 15.65 85.82
CA SER A 131 9.79 16.04 86.92
C SER A 131 10.71 17.18 86.47
#